data_AF-A0AAD6YY16-F1
#
_entry.id   AF-A0AAD6YY16-F1
#
_cell.length_a   1.000
_cell.length_b   1.000
_cell.length_c   1.000
_cell.angle_alpha   90.00
_cell.angle_beta   90.00
_cell.angle_gamma   90.00
#
_symmetry.space_group_name_H-M   'P 1'
#
loop_
_entity.id
_entity.type
_entity.pdbx_description
1 polymer ?
#
loop_
_entity_poly.entity_id
_entity_poly.type
_entity_poly.pdbx_seq_one_letter_code
_entity_poly.pdbx_strand_id
1 'polypeptide(L)' 'LARAFDQMLRSHGLSRTILAWTGDNASSNDTQTDTMSDQPGNSFIARNRVRCIAHTLNLAV' A
#
# COMPACT_ATOMS: atom_id res chain seq x y z
N LEU A 1 11.03 1.93 2.88
CA LEU A 1 10.10 0.78 3.09
C LEU A 1 9.63 0.15 1.78
N ALA A 2 9.16 0.90 0.78
CA ALA A 2 8.59 0.37 -0.47
C ALA A 2 9.37 -0.78 -1.13
N ARG A 3 10.70 -0.65 -1.28
CA ARG A 3 11.55 -1.71 -1.86
C ARG A 3 11.58 -2.99 -1.03
N ALA A 4 11.73 -2.87 0.29
CA ALA A 4 11.74 -4.03 1.18
C ALA A 4 10.38 -4.74 1.20
N PHE A 5 9.29 -3.96 1.14
CA PHE A 5 7.94 -4.50 1.07
C PHE A 5 7.67 -5.19 -0.28
N ASP A 6 8.08 -4.60 -1.41
CA ASP A 6 7.99 -5.25 -2.73
C ASP A 6 8.80 -6.57 -2.78
N GLN A 7 10.02 -6.58 -2.23
CA GLN A 7 10.81 -7.81 -2.10
C GLN A 7 10.11 -8.89 -1.27
N MET A 8 9.47 -8.51 -0.16
CA MET A 8 8.69 -9.42 0.67
C MET A 8 7.47 -9.98 -0.11
N LEU A 9 6.77 -9.14 -0.88
CA LEU A 9 5.66 -9.62 -1.70
C LEU A 9 6.12 -10.58 -2.78
N ARG A 10 7.26 -10.32 -3.43
CA ARG A 10 7.86 -11.23 -4.42
C ARG A 10 8.27 -12.56 -3.81
N SER A 11 8.87 -12.55 -2.61
CA SER A 11 9.29 -13.80 -1.95
C SER A 11 8.12 -14.70 -1.58
N HIS A 12 6.91 -14.14 -1.45
CA HIS A 12 5.67 -14.89 -1.22
C HIS A 12 4.84 -15.12 -2.49
N GLY A 13 5.32 -14.73 -3.68
CA GLY A 13 4.57 -14.86 -4.93
C GLY A 13 3.33 -13.96 -5.03
N LEU A 14 3.25 -12.90 -4.21
CA LEU A 14 2.05 -12.07 -4.08
C LEU A 14 2.03 -10.83 -4.98
N SER A 15 3.09 -10.55 -5.73
CA SER A 15 3.29 -9.26 -6.41
C SER A 15 2.11 -8.78 -7.26
N ARG A 16 1.35 -9.68 -7.90
CA ARG A 16 0.21 -9.35 -8.77
C ARG A 16 -1.14 -9.86 -8.26
N THR A 17 -1.20 -10.24 -6.99
CA THR A 17 -2.40 -10.87 -6.39
C THR A 17 -3.21 -9.92 -5.53
N ILE A 18 -2.62 -8.79 -5.14
CA ILE A 18 -3.25 -7.82 -4.24
C ILE A 18 -4.08 -6.84 -5.08
N LEU A 19 -5.40 -6.96 -5.03
CA LEU A 19 -6.29 -6.03 -5.71
C LEU A 19 -6.27 -4.63 -5.08
N ALA A 20 -6.40 -4.56 -3.76
CA ALA A 20 -6.44 -3.32 -2.99
C ALA A 20 -5.79 -3.52 -1.63
N TRP A 21 -5.38 -2.43 -0.99
CA TRP A 21 -4.73 -2.48 0.31
C TRP A 21 -5.22 -1.35 1.21
N THR A 22 -5.29 -1.64 2.51
CA THR A 22 -5.75 -0.71 3.53
C THR A 22 -4.59 -0.35 4.45
N GLY A 23 -4.35 0.95 4.63
CA GLY A 23 -3.33 1.48 5.55
C GLY A 23 -3.92 2.54 6.48
N ASP A 24 -3.20 2.90 7.54
CA ASP A 24 -3.58 4.04 8.37
C ASP A 24 -3.55 5.37 7.58
N ASN A 25 -4.02 6.45 8.21
CA ASN A 25 -4.10 7.78 7.59
C ASN A 25 -2.75 8.54 7.64
N ALA A 26 -1.63 7.83 7.49
CA ALA A 26 -0.33 8.47 7.34
C ALA A 26 -0.06 8.81 5.85
N SER A 27 0.58 9.95 5.59
CA SER A 27 1.03 10.34 4.24
C SER A 27 2.17 9.46 3.73
N SER A 28 2.96 8.85 4.62
CA SER A 28 4.00 7.89 4.25
C SER A 28 3.47 6.68 3.49
N ASN A 29 2.22 6.27 3.73
CA ASN A 29 1.54 5.21 3.00
C ASN A 29 1.21 5.60 1.55
N ASP A 30 0.90 6.88 1.32
CA ASP A 30 0.71 7.41 -0.02
C ASP A 30 2.03 7.38 -0.78
N THR A 31 3.09 7.96 -0.19
CA THR A 31 4.43 7.95 -0.78
C THR A 31 4.94 6.54 -1.06
N GLN A 32 4.68 5.59 -0.15
CA GLN A 32 5.03 4.19 -0.39
C GLN A 32 4.25 3.60 -1.58
N THR A 33 2.94 3.86 -1.69
CA THR A 33 2.13 3.37 -2.80
C THR A 33 2.61 3.93 -4.13
N ASP A 34 2.89 5.23 -4.18
CA ASP A 34 3.39 5.88 -5.39
C ASP A 34 4.73 5.26 -5.81
N THR A 35 5.66 5.10 -4.85
CA THR A 35 6.95 4.44 -5.11
C THR A 35 6.81 2.98 -5.55
N MET A 36 5.77 2.28 -5.09
CA MET A 36 5.49 0.92 -5.56
C MET A 36 4.86 0.93 -6.95
N SER A 37 4.03 1.91 -7.28
CA SER A 37 3.38 2.01 -8.60
C SER A 37 4.38 2.18 -9.75
N ASP A 38 5.54 2.78 -9.45
CA ASP A 38 6.65 2.90 -10.40
C ASP A 38 7.40 1.58 -10.64
N GLN A 39 7.19 0.56 -9.79
CA GLN A 39 7.91 -0.71 -9.90
C GLN A 39 7.19 -1.69 -10.82
N PRO A 40 7.92 -2.29 -11.78
CA PRO A 40 7.31 -3.22 -12.73
C PRO A 40 6.86 -4.50 -12.04
N GLY A 41 5.65 -4.94 -12.41
CA GLY A 41 5.13 -6.24 -12.04
C GLY A 41 4.52 -6.34 -10.65
N ASN A 42 4.05 -5.24 -10.08
CA ASN A 42 3.12 -5.26 -8.95
C ASN A 42 1.74 -4.68 -9.31
N SER A 43 0.82 -4.67 -8.34
CA SER A 43 -0.56 -4.18 -8.47
C SER A 43 -0.86 -2.94 -7.61
N PHE A 44 0.15 -2.29 -7.05
CA PHE A 44 -0.04 -1.15 -6.16
C PHE A 44 -0.21 0.13 -6.96
N ILE A 45 -1.41 0.70 -6.92
CA ILE A 45 -1.74 1.99 -7.53
C ILE A 45 -2.55 2.82 -6.54
N ALA A 46 -2.42 4.15 -6.62
CA ALA A 46 -3.11 5.08 -5.71
C ALA A 46 -4.63 4.86 -5.66
N ARG A 47 -5.26 4.50 -6.79
CA ARG A 47 -6.71 4.21 -6.87
C ARG A 47 -7.14 3.05 -5.97
N ASN A 48 -6.25 2.10 -5.68
CA ASN A 48 -6.54 0.90 -4.91
C ASN A 48 -6.09 1.00 -3.45
N ARG A 49 -5.63 2.19 -3.02
CA ARG A 49 -5.30 2.51 -1.64
C ARG A 49 -6.56 2.96 -0.90
N VAL A 50 -6.87 2.29 0.19
CA VAL A 50 -7.97 2.62 1.09
C VAL A 50 -7.42 3.06 2.45
N ARG A 51 -8.01 4.10 3.05
CA ARG A 51 -7.68 4.51 4.42
C ARG A 51 -8.43 3.66 5.43
N CYS A 52 -7.75 3.24 6.49
CA CYS A 52 -8.33 2.41 7.54
C CYS A 52 -9.39 3.20 8.32
N ILE A 53 -10.64 2.71 8.31
CA ILE A 53 -11.77 3.37 8.96
C ILE A 53 -11.54 3.58 10.46
N ALA A 54 -10.95 2.61 11.16
CA ALA A 54 -10.68 2.72 12.60
C ALA A 54 -9.71 3.89 12.91
N HIS A 55 -8.67 4.06 12.08
CA HIS A 55 -7.75 5.18 12.22
C HIS A 55 -8.42 6.51 11.87
N THR A 56 -9.29 6.54 10.85
CA THR A 56 -10.05 7.74 10.51
C THR A 56 -10.99 8.15 11.65
N LEU A 57 -11.69 7.20 12.28
CA LEU A 57 -12.54 7.47 13.44
C LEU A 57 -11.74 7.98 14.64
N ASN A 58 -10.57 7.38 14.91
CA ASN A 58 -9.69 7.81 16.00
C ASN A 58 -9.10 9.23 15.80
N LEU A 59 -9.12 9.76 14.57
CA LEU A 59 -8.72 11.14 14.29
C LEU A 59 -9.87 12.15 14.36
N ALA A 60 -11.12 11.67 14.39
CA ALA A 60 -12.32 12.50 14.42
C ALA A 60 -12.85 12.73 15.85
N VAL A 61 -12.31 11.99 16.82
CA VAL A 61 -12.56 12.14 18.27
C VAL A 61 -11.53 13.08 18.89
#